data_AF-A0A527G1L4-F1
#
_entry.id   AF-A0A527G1L4-F1
#
_cell.length_a   1.000
_cell.length_b   1.000
_cell.length_c   1.000
_cell.angle_alpha   90.00
_cell.angle_beta   90.00
_cell.angle_gamma   90.00
#
_symmetry.space_group_name_H-M   'P 1'
#
loop_
_entity.id
_entity.type
_entity.pdbx_description
1 polymer ?
#
loop_
_entity_poly.entity_id
_entity_poly.type
_entity_poly.pdbx_seq_one_letter_code
_entity_poly.pdbx_strand_id
1 'polypeptide(L)' 'MMRQSILALNAGSSSIKFALYDLVSSQALQLVSRGTLDLGDIPTLRAKAADGTVQCDRQLATD' A
#
# COMPACT_ATOMS: atom_id res chain seq x y z
N MET A 1 12.41 9.08 -17.95
CA MET A 1 13.12 8.13 -17.07
C MET A 1 12.07 7.21 -16.46
N MET A 2 12.17 5.89 -16.63
CA MET A 2 11.21 4.97 -16.01
C MET A 2 11.41 4.97 -14.50
N ARG A 3 10.34 5.24 -13.74
CA ARG A 3 10.37 5.10 -12.27
C ARG A 3 10.44 3.62 -11.92
N GLN A 4 11.41 3.25 -11.12
CA GLN A 4 11.51 1.92 -10.53
C GLN A 4 10.88 1.96 -9.15
N SER A 5 9.98 1.02 -8.88
CA SER A 5 9.29 0.95 -7.60
C SER A 5 9.34 -0.46 -7.04
N ILE A 6 9.36 -0.57 -5.70
CA ILE A 6 9.30 -1.83 -4.96
C ILE A 6 8.00 -1.86 -4.18
N LEU A 7 7.22 -2.92 -4.36
CA LEU A 7 6.03 -3.22 -3.56
C LEU A 7 6.38 -4.30 -2.52
N ALA A 8 6.40 -3.91 -1.25
CA ALA A 8 6.53 -4.84 -0.14
C ALA A 8 5.14 -5.29 0.33
N LEU A 9 4.94 -6.60 0.45
CA LEU A 9 3.67 -7.21 0.85
C LEU A 9 3.89 -8.13 2.06
N ASN A 10 2.96 -8.06 3.01
CA ASN A 10 2.77 -9.05 4.06
C ASN A 10 1.32 -9.54 3.98
N ALA A 11 1.14 -10.76 3.48
CA ALA A 11 -0.16 -11.38 3.29
C ALA A 11 -0.47 -12.34 4.45
N GLY A 12 -1.36 -11.92 5.34
CA GLY A 12 -2.00 -12.78 6.32
C GLY A 12 -3.34 -13.31 5.80
N SER A 13 -3.92 -14.27 6.53
CA SER A 13 -5.20 -14.90 6.15
C SER A 13 -6.38 -13.93 6.13
N SER A 14 -6.37 -12.89 6.96
CA SER A 14 -7.46 -11.90 7.08
C SER A 14 -7.12 -10.53 6.52
N SER A 15 -5.86 -10.27 6.16
CA SER A 15 -5.45 -8.95 5.65
C SER A 15 -4.12 -9.00 4.91
N ILE A 16 -3.94 -8.04 4.01
CA ILE A 16 -2.66 -7.80 3.34
C ILE A 16 -2.18 -6.40 3.74
N LYS A 17 -1.02 -6.31 4.39
CA LYS A 17 -0.33 -5.04 4.63
C LYS A 17 0.64 -4.79 3.49
N PHE A 18 0.72 -3.55 3.01
CA PHE A 18 1.62 -3.20 1.92
C PHE A 18 2.34 -1.88 2.15
N ALA A 19 3.49 -1.73 1.48
CA ALA A 19 4.18 -0.47 1.32
C ALA A 19 4.79 -0.38 -0.09
N LEU A 20 4.52 0.73 -0.77
CA LEU A 20 5.09 1.08 -2.07
C LEU A 20 6.24 2.06 -1.87
N TYR A 21 7.40 1.72 -2.42
CA TYR A 21 8.59 2.54 -2.40
C TYR A 21 9.01 2.92 -3.81
N ASP A 22 9.43 4.16 -3.99
CA ASP A 22 10.22 4.56 -5.16
C ASP A 22 11.70 4.28 -4.90
N LEU A 23 12.39 3.73 -5.89
CA LEU A 23 13.84 3.58 -5.88
C LEU A 23 14.47 4.88 -6.39
N VAL A 24 14.84 5.77 -5.46
CA VAL A 24 15.48 7.05 -5.78
C VAL A 24 16.95 6.86 -6.17
N SER A 25 17.60 5.88 -5.53
CA SER A 25 18.91 5.36 -5.91
C SER A 25 19.01 3.90 -5.46
N SER A 26 20.05 3.17 -5.87
CA SER A 26 20.23 1.74 -5.52
C SER A 26 20.26 1.46 -4.01
N GLN A 27 20.44 2.48 -3.17
CA GLN A 27 20.47 2.36 -1.71
C GLN A 27 19.39 3.20 -1.00
N ALA A 28 18.58 3.96 -1.75
CA ALA A 28 17.59 4.85 -1.17
C ALA A 28 16.18 4.50 -1.65
N LEU A 29 15.35 4.05 -0.71
CA LEU A 29 13.92 3.84 -0.88
C LEU A 29 13.15 5.01 -0.28
N GLN A 30 12.27 5.61 -1.07
CA GLN A 30 11.33 6.60 -0.59
C GLN A 30 9.94 5.98 -0.47
N LEU A 31 9.35 6.01 0.72
CA LEU A 31 7.99 5.55 0.93
C LEU A 31 7.00 6.47 0.19
N VAL A 32 6.21 5.90 -0.71
CA VAL A 32 5.17 6.60 -1.48
C VAL A 32 3.80 6.40 -0.85
N SER A 33 3.50 5.16 -0.48
CA SER A 33 2.21 4.78 0.08
C SER A 33 2.38 3.56 0.98
N ARG A 34 1.61 3.48 2.05
CA ARG A 34 1.45 2.26 2.84
C ARG A 34 0.00 2.08 3.22
N GLY A 35 -0.40 0.84 3.37
CA GLY A 35 -1.80 0.54 3.64
C GLY A 35 -2.07 -0.89 4.05
N THR A 36 -3.36 -1.14 4.19
CA THR A 36 -3.92 -2.44 4.50
C THR A 36 -5.11 -2.69 3.59
N LEU A 37 -5.16 -3.88 3.02
CA LEU A 37 -6.35 -4.48 2.47
C LEU A 37 -6.92 -5.44 3.54
N ASP A 38 -8.06 -5.08 4.12
CA ASP A 38 -8.82 -5.95 5.01
C ASP A 38 -9.69 -6.88 4.16
N LEU A 39 -9.65 -8.17 4.45
CA LEU A 39 -10.32 -9.23 3.68
C LEU A 39 -11.51 -9.85 4.44
N GLY A 40 -11.97 -9.22 5.53
CA GLY A 40 -13.18 -9.66 6.23
C GLY A 40 -14.45 -9.59 5.36
N ASP A 41 -15.61 -9.79 5.99
CA ASP A 41 -16.91 -9.86 5.30
C ASP A 41 -17.20 -8.67 4.39
N ILE A 42 -16.66 -7.50 4.76
CA ILE A 42 -16.70 -6.28 3.97
C ILE A 42 -15.26 -5.85 3.68
N PRO A 43 -14.71 -6.20 2.51
CA PRO A 43 -13.32 -5.88 2.20
C PRO A 43 -13.10 -4.37 2.14
N THR A 44 -12.03 -3.89 2.77
CA THR A 44 -11.70 -2.45 2.79
C THR A 44 -10.25 -2.20 2.41
N LEU A 45 -10.02 -1.12 1.67
CA LEU A 45 -8.70 -0.64 1.30
C LEU A 45 -8.45 0.71 1.97
N ARG A 46 -7.40 0.75 2.80
CA ARG A 46 -6.91 1.96 3.46
C ARG A 46 -5.47 2.19 3.07
N ALA A 47 -5.13 3.40 2.62
CA ALA A 47 -3.76 3.78 2.29
C ALA A 47 -3.48 5.23 2.65
N LYS A 48 -2.23 5.48 3.05
CA LYS A 48 -1.72 6.82 3.36
C LYS A 48 -0.31 7.02 2.85
N ALA A 49 0.00 8.27 2.56
CA ALA A 49 1.34 8.71 2.22
C ALA A 49 2.30 8.63 3.43
N ALA A 50 3.58 8.89 3.19
CA ALA A 50 4.61 8.88 4.24
C ALA A 50 4.36 9.91 5.35
N ASP A 51 3.82 11.07 4.99
CA ASP A 51 3.43 12.16 5.90
C ASP A 51 2.12 11.88 6.67
N GLY A 52 1.44 10.77 6.36
CA GLY A 52 0.17 10.39 6.96
C GLY A 52 -1.07 10.89 6.21
N THR A 53 -0.91 11.67 5.15
CA THR A 53 -2.02 12.11 4.29
C THR A 53 -2.78 10.89 3.75
N VAL A 54 -4.10 10.85 3.97
CA VAL A 54 -4.95 9.75 3.48
C VAL A 54 -5.02 9.82 1.96
N GLN A 55 -4.63 8.72 1.31
CA GLN A 55 -4.66 8.58 -0.15
C GLN A 55 -5.91 7.80 -0.59
N CYS A 56 -6.33 6.82 0.21
CA CYS A 56 -7.63 6.16 0.05
C CYS A 56 -8.15 5.60 1.37
N ASP A 57 -9.45 5.62 1.52
CA ASP A 57 -10.18 4.87 2.55
C ASP A 57 -11.53 4.50 1.93
N ARG A 58 -11.67 3.24 1.50
CA ARG A 58 -12.88 2.79 0.81
C ARG A 58 -13.14 1.31 1.02
N GLN A 59 -14.42 0.95 0.96
CA GLN A 59 -14.83 -0.43 0.75
C GLN A 59 -14.50 -0.85 -0.70
N LEU A 60 -14.09 -2.10 -0.89
CA LEU A 60 -14.03 -2.70 -2.21
C LEU A 60 -15.39 -3.31 -2.52
N ALA A 61 -15.97 -2.94 -3.66
CA ALA A 61 -17.13 -3.66 -4.18
C ALA A 61 -16.68 -5.08 -4.51
N THR A 62 -17.40 -6.06 -3.96
CA THR A 62 -17.41 -7.42 -4.50
C THR A 62 -18.34 -7.37 -5.71
N ASP A 63 -17.76 -7.46 -6.91
CA ASP A 63 -18.52 -7.70 -8.14
C ASP A 63 -19.25 -9.05 -8.07
#